data_AF-A0A495T623-F1
#
_entry.id   AF-A0A495T623-F1
#
_cell.length_a   1.000
_cell.length_b   1.000
_cell.length_c   1.000
_cell.angle_alpha   90.00
_cell.angle_beta   90.00
_cell.angle_gamma   90.00
#
_symmetry.space_group_name_H-M   'P 1'
#
loop_
_entity.id
_entity.type
_entity.pdbx_description
1 polymer ?
#
loop_
_entity_poly.entity_id
_entity_poly.type
_entity_poly.pdbx_seq_one_letter_code
_entity_poly.pdbx_strand_id
1 'polypeptide(L)'
;MLRRVLASSRYIMIVPVIGTFLGSVALLLYETIVLFWGGVTALRVGSLTAKSVKIFAVGIVEAVDVFLIAIAVYIISIGLYSLFIDDKLPLPKWLEVSNLEDLKGNLVSVVIAVLAVLFLREAVAWDGTHDIAAFGVALALVVAALTFFLMKNNVRRK
;
A
#
# COMPACT_ATOMS: atom_id res chain seq x y z
N MET A 1 15.49 -20.01 -30.18
CA MET A 1 16.47 -19.51 -29.18
C MET A 1 15.87 -18.39 -28.30
N LEU A 2 15.12 -17.42 -28.86
CA LEU A 2 14.34 -16.43 -28.09
C LEU A 2 13.41 -17.02 -27.01
N ARG A 3 12.70 -18.12 -27.30
CA ARG A 3 11.87 -18.83 -26.30
C ARG A 3 12.64 -19.34 -25.08
N ARG A 4 13.92 -19.69 -25.21
CA ARG A 4 14.75 -20.21 -24.10
C ARG A 4 15.29 -19.06 -23.22
N VAL A 5 15.56 -17.90 -23.82
CA VAL A 5 15.90 -16.65 -23.11
C VAL A 5 14.68 -16.08 -22.40
N LEU A 6 13.50 -16.11 -23.03
CA LEU A 6 12.22 -15.75 -22.40
C LEU A 6 11.80 -16.74 -21.30
N ALA A 7 12.04 -18.05 -21.48
CA ALA A 7 11.84 -19.04 -20.41
C ALA A 7 12.83 -18.84 -19.24
N SER A 8 14.02 -18.27 -19.50
CA SER A 8 14.99 -17.90 -18.48
C SER A 8 14.60 -16.63 -17.70
N SER A 9 13.68 -15.81 -18.24
CA SER A 9 13.09 -14.66 -17.53
C SER A 9 12.42 -15.09 -16.22
N ARG A 10 11.83 -16.30 -16.19
CA ARG A 10 11.18 -16.84 -14.99
C ARG A 10 12.15 -16.98 -13.81
N TYR A 11 13.40 -17.37 -14.06
CA TYR A 11 14.39 -17.52 -12.99
C TYR A 11 14.88 -16.17 -12.45
N ILE A 12 15.02 -15.15 -13.31
CA ILE A 12 15.43 -13.80 -12.89
C ILE A 12 14.34 -13.18 -12.00
N MET A 13 13.06 -13.44 -12.30
CA MET A 13 11.93 -12.86 -11.57
C MET A 13 11.70 -13.48 -10.19
N ILE A 14 12.30 -14.63 -9.87
CA ILE A 14 12.23 -15.21 -8.52
C ILE A 14 12.87 -14.26 -7.49
N VAL A 15 13.95 -13.57 -7.85
CA VAL A 15 14.67 -12.65 -6.95
C VAL A 15 13.79 -11.50 -6.46
N PRO A 16 13.17 -10.66 -7.33
CA PRO A 16 12.30 -9.59 -6.88
C PRO A 16 11.01 -10.09 -6.21
N VAL A 17 10.49 -11.25 -6.62
CA VAL A 17 9.32 -11.87 -5.96
C VAL A 17 9.64 -12.23 -4.51
N ILE A 18 10.74 -12.95 -4.26
CA ILE A 18 11.15 -13.29 -2.89
C ILE A 18 11.49 -12.03 -2.10
N GLY A 19 12.20 -11.07 -2.70
CA GLY A 19 12.55 -9.81 -2.03
C GLY A 19 11.33 -9.00 -1.60
N THR A 20 10.34 -8.83 -2.48
CA THR A 20 9.10 -8.10 -2.17
C THR A 20 8.22 -8.89 -1.19
N PHE A 21 8.14 -10.21 -1.32
CA PHE A 21 7.44 -11.06 -0.35
C PHE A 21 8.03 -10.89 1.06
N LEU A 22 9.34 -11.11 1.21
CA LEU A 22 10.01 -10.99 2.50
C LEU A 22 9.94 -9.56 3.05
N GLY A 23 10.09 -8.55 2.19
CA GLY A 23 9.95 -7.14 2.57
C GLY A 23 8.56 -6.83 3.11
N SER A 24 7.50 -7.31 2.45
CA SER A 24 6.13 -7.11 2.93
C SER A 24 5.87 -7.79 4.27
N VAL A 25 6.33 -9.03 4.45
CA VAL A 25 6.20 -9.78 5.71
C VAL A 25 6.99 -9.09 6.83
N ALA A 26 8.21 -8.62 6.54
CA ALA A 26 9.02 -7.90 7.51
C ALA A 26 8.34 -6.61 7.97
N LEU A 27 7.76 -5.83 7.04
CA LEU A 27 7.00 -4.62 7.38
C LEU A 27 5.76 -4.95 8.22
N LEU A 28 4.97 -5.96 7.84
CA LEU A 28 3.79 -6.38 8.61
C LEU A 28 4.15 -6.77 10.05
N LEU A 29 5.22 -7.56 10.22
CA LEU A 29 5.65 -8.01 11.54
C LEU A 29 6.23 -6.87 12.37
N TYR A 30 7.07 -6.03 11.78
CA TYR A 30 7.69 -4.90 12.45
C TYR A 30 6.63 -3.93 12.98
N GLU A 31 5.67 -3.54 12.13
CA GLU A 31 4.61 -2.60 12.53
C GLU A 31 3.66 -3.19 13.55
N THR A 32 3.36 -4.49 13.47
CA THR A 32 2.58 -5.17 14.50
C THR A 32 3.26 -5.07 15.87
N ILE A 33 4.58 -5.25 15.92
CA ILE A 33 5.37 -5.13 17.15
C ILE A 33 5.34 -3.68 17.65
N VAL A 34 5.58 -2.70 16.78
CA VAL A 34 5.57 -1.26 17.12
C VAL A 34 4.22 -0.85 17.69
N LEU A 35 3.12 -1.23 17.03
CA LEU A 35 1.77 -0.95 17.52
C LEU A 35 1.47 -1.58 18.87
N PHE A 36 1.89 -2.83 19.06
CA PHE A 36 1.65 -3.54 20.31
C PHE A 36 2.38 -2.84 21.47
N TRP A 37 3.66 -2.52 21.30
CA TRP A 37 4.43 -1.79 22.30
C TRP A 37 3.89 -0.37 22.55
N GLY A 38 3.48 0.33 21.49
CA GLY A 38 2.83 1.64 21.58
C GLY A 38 1.54 1.59 22.40
N GLY A 39 0.67 0.60 22.14
CA GLY A 39 -0.57 0.38 22.87
C GLY A 39 -0.35 0.06 24.35
N VAL A 40 0.59 -0.83 24.67
CA VAL A 40 0.95 -1.15 26.06
C VAL A 40 1.45 0.08 26.80
N THR A 41 2.27 0.91 26.15
CA THR A 41 2.81 2.14 26.75
C THR A 41 1.70 3.16 27.01
N ALA A 42 0.79 3.34 26.04
CA ALA A 42 -0.36 4.24 26.19
C ALA A 42 -1.28 3.84 27.34
N LEU A 43 -1.55 2.54 27.52
CA LEU A 43 -2.36 2.03 28.63
C LEU A 43 -1.69 2.21 30.00
N ARG A 44 -0.35 2.14 30.08
CA ARG A 44 0.39 2.30 31.34
C ARG A 44 0.48 3.75 31.81
N VAL A 45 0.47 4.72 30.90
CA VAL A 45 0.62 6.15 31.24
C VAL A 45 -0.69 6.78 31.74
N GLY A 46 -1.86 6.19 31.44
CA GLY A 46 -3.12 6.44 32.18
C GLY A 46 -3.71 7.86 32.16
N SER A 47 -3.09 8.83 31.49
CA SER A 47 -3.59 10.21 31.43
C SER A 47 -4.60 10.38 30.29
N LEU A 48 -5.88 10.13 30.59
CA LEU A 48 -7.02 10.34 29.69
C LEU A 48 -7.31 11.83 29.45
N THR A 49 -6.33 12.56 28.92
CA THR A 49 -6.48 13.94 28.46
C THR A 49 -6.81 13.95 26.97
N ALA A 50 -7.61 14.90 26.50
CA ALA A 50 -7.95 15.06 25.08
C ALA A 50 -6.70 15.11 24.16
N LYS A 51 -5.60 15.68 24.64
CA LYS A 51 -4.30 15.70 23.94
C LYS A 51 -3.70 14.31 23.77
N SER A 52 -3.73 13.46 24.81
CA SER A 52 -3.22 12.08 24.76
C SER A 52 -4.03 11.21 23.80
N VAL A 53 -5.35 11.39 23.77
CA VAL A 53 -6.24 10.69 22.82
C VAL A 53 -5.92 11.09 21.38
N LYS A 54 -5.68 12.38 21.11
CA LYS A 54 -5.30 12.86 19.78
C LYS A 54 -3.97 12.26 19.32
N ILE A 55 -2.96 12.24 20.19
CA ILE A 55 -1.64 11.63 19.88
C ILE A 55 -1.79 10.13 19.58
N PHE A 56 -2.58 9.42 20.37
CA PHE A 56 -2.84 8.01 20.14
C PHE A 56 -3.59 7.75 18.82
N ALA A 57 -4.57 8.59 18.48
CA ALA A 57 -5.30 8.51 17.21
C ALA A 57 -4.36 8.72 16.01
N VAL A 58 -3.47 9.72 16.07
CA VAL A 58 -2.45 9.95 15.03
C VAL A 58 -1.55 8.72 14.89
N GLY A 59 -1.07 8.14 16.00
CA GLY A 59 -0.24 6.93 15.98
C GLY A 59 -0.93 5.70 15.36
N ILE A 60 -2.24 5.55 15.55
CA ILE A 60 -3.01 4.49 14.86
C ILE A 60 -3.05 4.75 13.36
N VAL A 61 -3.32 5.99 12.92
CA VAL A 61 -3.37 6.32 11.48
C VAL A 61 -1.98 6.16 10.84
N GLU A 62 -0.91 6.46 11.58
CA GLU A 62 0.46 6.17 11.17
C GLU A 62 0.69 4.69 10.91
N ALA A 63 0.30 3.81 11.83
CA ALA A 63 0.48 2.39 11.63
C ALA A 63 -0.39 1.81 10.51
N VAL A 64 -1.61 2.34 10.32
CA VAL A 64 -2.49 1.95 9.20
C VAL A 64 -1.80 2.22 7.86
N ASP A 65 -1.12 3.35 7.71
CA ASP A 65 -0.37 3.67 6.49
C ASP A 65 0.75 2.66 6.23
N VAL A 66 1.56 2.33 7.24
CA VAL A 66 2.65 1.38 7.03
C VAL A 66 2.12 -0.03 6.73
N PHE A 67 1.01 -0.44 7.34
CA PHE A 67 0.32 -1.67 6.94
C PHE A 67 -0.18 -1.63 5.50
N LEU A 68 -0.72 -0.51 5.03
CA LEU A 68 -1.14 -0.37 3.64
C LEU A 68 0.05 -0.51 2.68
N ILE A 69 1.19 0.10 3.00
CA ILE A 69 2.43 -0.06 2.21
C ILE A 69 2.85 -1.53 2.20
N ALA A 70 2.83 -2.21 3.35
CA ALA A 70 3.19 -3.63 3.43
C ALA A 70 2.26 -4.51 2.58
N ILE A 71 0.94 -4.28 2.65
CA ILE A 71 -0.05 -4.97 1.83
C ILE A 71 0.15 -4.65 0.34
N ALA A 72 0.49 -3.41 -0.01
CA ALA A 72 0.81 -3.03 -1.38
C ALA A 72 1.97 -3.87 -1.94
N VAL A 73 3.07 -3.93 -1.18
CA VAL A 73 4.27 -4.69 -1.56
C VAL A 73 3.95 -6.18 -1.66
N TYR A 74 3.09 -6.70 -0.78
CA TYR A 74 2.60 -8.08 -0.83
C TYR A 74 1.78 -8.37 -2.10
N ILE A 75 0.84 -7.50 -2.45
CA ILE A 75 0.05 -7.61 -3.69
C ILE A 75 0.97 -7.58 -4.92
N ILE A 76 1.98 -6.71 -4.92
CA ILE A 76 2.99 -6.66 -5.99
C ILE A 76 3.75 -7.98 -6.08
N SER A 77 4.17 -8.54 -4.95
CA SER A 77 4.85 -9.84 -4.91
C SER A 77 3.99 -10.95 -5.53
N ILE A 78 2.71 -11.05 -5.16
CA ILE A 78 1.80 -12.04 -5.73
C ILE A 78 1.59 -11.80 -7.23
N GLY A 79 1.41 -10.54 -7.64
CA GLY A 79 1.19 -10.21 -9.04
C GLY A 79 2.42 -10.49 -9.92
N LEU A 80 3.63 -10.22 -9.41
CA LEU A 80 4.88 -10.62 -10.08
C LEU A 80 5.02 -12.13 -10.15
N TYR A 81 4.65 -12.86 -9.08
CA TYR A 81 4.66 -14.32 -9.10
C TYR A 81 3.67 -14.86 -10.14
N SER A 82 2.44 -14.36 -10.14
CA SER A 82 1.38 -14.83 -11.04
C SER A 82 1.74 -14.60 -12.51
N LEU A 83 2.34 -13.45 -12.82
CA LEU A 83 2.66 -13.09 -14.19
C LEU A 83 3.87 -13.85 -14.76
N PHE A 84 4.89 -14.10 -13.94
CA PHE A 84 6.18 -14.63 -14.44
C PHE A 84 6.43 -16.10 -14.07
N ILE A 85 5.72 -16.64 -13.07
CA ILE A 85 5.96 -17.97 -12.52
C ILE A 85 4.76 -18.87 -12.76
N ASP A 86 3.57 -18.54 -12.25
CA ASP A 86 2.40 -19.42 -12.37
C ASP A 86 1.09 -18.63 -12.50
N ASP A 87 0.47 -18.74 -13.67
CA ASP A 87 -0.79 -18.09 -14.02
C ASP A 87 -2.04 -18.86 -13.54
N LYS A 88 -1.88 -20.05 -12.94
CA LYS A 88 -2.98 -20.92 -12.50
C LYS A 88 -3.30 -20.83 -11.01
N LEU A 89 -2.76 -19.85 -10.31
CA LEU A 89 -3.12 -19.61 -8.91
C LEU A 89 -4.61 -19.26 -8.81
N PRO A 90 -5.40 -19.97 -7.98
CA PRO A 90 -6.80 -19.62 -7.73
C PRO A 90 -6.85 -18.35 -6.87
N LEU A 91 -6.69 -17.19 -7.51
CA LEU A 91 -6.79 -15.88 -6.89
C LEU A 91 -8.24 -15.39 -6.96
N PRO A 92 -8.75 -14.68 -5.94
CA PRO A 92 -10.04 -14.01 -6.05
C PRO A 92 -10.00 -12.94 -7.15
N LYS A 93 -11.14 -12.65 -7.78
CA LYS A 93 -11.25 -11.76 -8.96
C LYS A 93 -10.61 -10.37 -8.80
N TRP A 94 -10.46 -9.87 -7.57
CA TRP A 94 -9.81 -8.59 -7.28
C TRP A 94 -8.27 -8.65 -7.25
N LEU A 95 -7.70 -9.86 -7.23
CA LEU A 95 -6.26 -10.13 -7.20
C LEU A 95 -5.76 -10.91 -8.43
N GLU A 96 -6.67 -11.29 -9.33
CA GLU A 96 -6.35 -11.98 -10.57
C GLU A 96 -5.64 -11.01 -11.54
N VAL A 97 -4.34 -11.23 -11.75
CA VAL A 97 -3.48 -10.39 -12.61
C VAL A 97 -3.19 -11.16 -13.90
N SER A 98 -3.88 -10.79 -14.98
CA SER A 98 -3.75 -11.47 -16.27
C SER A 98 -2.58 -10.92 -17.10
N ASN A 99 -2.17 -9.68 -16.87
CA ASN A 99 -1.09 -9.01 -17.59
C ASN A 99 -0.36 -7.92 -16.75
N LEU A 100 0.73 -7.35 -17.30
CA LEU A 100 1.51 -6.27 -16.67
C LEU A 100 0.72 -4.97 -16.43
N GLU A 101 -0.22 -4.62 -17.31
CA GLU A 101 -1.05 -3.42 -17.17
C GLU A 101 -2.01 -3.55 -15.98
N ASP A 102 -2.45 -4.76 -15.67
CA ASP A 102 -3.33 -5.07 -14.54
C ASP A 102 -2.56 -4.96 -13.23
N LEU A 103 -1.31 -5.46 -13.22
CA LEU A 103 -0.41 -5.28 -12.08
C LEU A 103 -0.18 -3.80 -11.79
N LYS A 104 0.05 -3.01 -12.85
CA LYS A 104 0.22 -1.56 -12.75
C LYS A 104 -1.05 -0.88 -12.24
N GLY A 105 -2.23 -1.31 -12.71
CA GLY A 105 -3.53 -0.81 -12.26
C GLY A 105 -3.75 -1.06 -10.76
N ASN A 106 -3.48 -2.28 -10.30
CA ASN A 106 -3.56 -2.64 -8.88
C ASN A 106 -2.58 -1.82 -8.03
N LEU A 107 -1.34 -1.63 -8.51
CA LEU A 107 -0.35 -0.81 -7.81
C LEU A 107 -0.83 0.64 -7.69
N VAL A 108 -1.33 1.25 -8.77
CA VAL A 108 -1.87 2.62 -8.74
C VAL A 108 -3.05 2.72 -7.78
N SER A 109 -3.94 1.71 -7.75
CA SER A 109 -5.06 1.67 -6.81
C SER A 109 -4.59 1.69 -5.35
N VAL A 110 -3.55 0.93 -5.01
CA VAL A 110 -3.02 0.92 -3.64
C VAL A 110 -2.30 2.23 -3.32
N VAL A 111 -1.56 2.81 -4.27
CA VAL A 111 -0.94 4.14 -4.09
C VAL A 111 -2.01 5.20 -3.78
N ILE A 112 -3.15 5.19 -4.48
CA ILE A 112 -4.27 6.09 -4.17
C ILE A 112 -4.77 5.87 -2.73
N ALA A 113 -4.90 4.63 -2.28
CA ALA A 113 -5.32 4.33 -0.91
C ALA A 113 -4.32 4.83 0.14
N VAL A 114 -3.02 4.63 -0.09
CA VAL A 114 -1.93 5.14 0.76
C VAL A 114 -1.98 6.67 0.84
N LEU A 115 -2.08 7.35 -0.30
CA LEU A 115 -2.22 8.81 -0.36
C LEU A 115 -3.43 9.32 0.43
N ALA A 116 -4.57 8.61 0.38
CA ALA A 116 -5.75 8.94 1.15
C ALA A 116 -5.54 8.81 2.67
N VAL A 117 -4.82 7.77 3.12
CA VAL A 117 -4.49 7.60 4.55
C VAL A 117 -3.46 8.64 5.02
N LEU A 118 -2.49 9.00 4.18
CA LEU A 118 -1.56 10.10 4.49
C LEU A 118 -2.31 11.42 4.73
N PHE A 119 -3.32 11.73 3.92
CA PHE A 119 -4.16 12.90 4.16
C PHE A 119 -4.94 12.80 5.46
N LEU A 120 -5.53 11.64 5.73
CA LEU A 120 -6.27 11.42 6.96
C LEU A 120 -5.39 11.62 8.19
N ARG A 121 -4.12 11.18 8.13
CA ARG A 121 -3.13 11.43 9.19
C ARG A 121 -2.97 12.92 9.44
N GLU A 122 -2.70 13.69 8.39
CA GLU A 122 -2.49 15.14 8.49
C GLU A 122 -3.75 15.84 9.00
N ALA A 123 -4.92 15.43 8.53
CA ALA A 123 -6.22 15.96 8.96
C ALA A 123 -6.52 15.67 10.44
N VAL A 124 -6.16 14.50 10.95
CA VAL A 124 -6.32 14.14 12.36
C VAL A 124 -5.29 14.86 13.24
N ALA A 125 -4.06 15.06 12.73
CA ALA A 125 -2.99 15.76 13.45
C ALA A 125 -3.22 17.28 13.50
N TRP A 126 -3.95 17.83 12.53
CA TRP A 126 -4.15 19.27 12.34
C TRP A 126 -4.55 20.03 13.61
N ASP A 127 -3.79 21.06 13.95
CA ASP A 127 -3.94 21.88 15.16
C ASP A 127 -4.51 23.28 14.87
N GLY A 128 -4.90 23.57 13.63
CA GLY A 128 -5.43 24.86 13.21
C GLY A 128 -4.39 25.87 12.74
N THR A 129 -3.09 25.55 12.84
CA THR A 129 -2.00 26.51 12.54
C THR A 129 -1.45 26.39 11.12
N HIS A 130 -1.53 25.20 10.52
CA HIS A 130 -1.01 24.93 9.17
C HIS A 130 -2.13 24.95 8.12
N ASP A 131 -1.82 25.42 6.92
CA ASP A 131 -2.76 25.45 5.79
C ASP A 131 -2.94 24.07 5.16
N ILE A 132 -3.85 23.28 5.75
CA ILE A 132 -4.21 21.94 5.25
C ILE A 132 -4.93 21.99 3.91
N ALA A 133 -5.50 23.13 3.52
CA ALA A 133 -6.25 23.26 2.28
C ALA A 133 -5.30 23.19 1.07
N ALA A 134 -4.15 23.87 1.14
CA ALA A 134 -3.13 23.79 0.09
C ALA A 134 -2.62 22.35 -0.12
N PHE A 135 -2.34 21.63 0.97
CA PHE A 135 -1.92 20.23 0.92
C PHE A 135 -3.03 19.32 0.35
N GLY A 136 -4.27 19.50 0.82
CA GLY A 136 -5.43 18.75 0.34
C GLY A 136 -5.70 18.96 -1.15
N VAL A 137 -5.56 20.19 -1.66
CA VAL A 137 -5.73 20.50 -3.09
C VAL A 137 -4.64 19.84 -3.94
N ALA A 138 -3.37 19.93 -3.52
CA ALA A 138 -2.27 19.29 -4.22
C ALA A 138 -2.45 17.76 -4.29
N LEU A 139 -2.86 17.16 -3.17
CA LEU A 139 -3.14 15.73 -3.11
C LEU A 139 -4.33 15.32 -3.98
N ALA A 140 -5.42 16.10 -3.94
CA ALA A 140 -6.60 15.85 -4.76
C ALA A 140 -6.27 15.86 -6.26
N LEU A 141 -5.38 16.75 -6.71
CA LEU A 141 -4.89 16.76 -8.09
C LEU A 141 -4.12 15.48 -8.45
N VAL A 142 -3.24 15.01 -7.57
CA VAL A 142 -2.50 13.76 -7.78
C VAL A 142 -3.45 12.56 -7.83
N VAL A 143 -4.37 12.45 -6.89
CA VAL A 143 -5.37 11.37 -6.84
C VAL A 143 -6.28 11.40 -8.07
N ALA A 144 -6.71 12.59 -8.51
CA ALA A 144 -7.51 12.74 -9.73
C ALA A 144 -6.74 12.28 -10.98
N ALA A 145 -5.47 12.64 -11.11
CA ALA A 145 -4.62 12.22 -12.23
C ALA A 145 -4.43 10.69 -12.25
N LEU A 146 -4.17 10.07 -11.09
CA LEU A 146 -4.01 8.62 -10.95
C LEU A 146 -5.33 7.88 -11.23
N THR A 147 -6.45 8.41 -10.75
CA THR A 147 -7.79 7.85 -11.00
C THR A 147 -8.15 7.93 -12.48
N PHE A 148 -7.82 9.04 -13.15
CA PHE A 148 -8.02 9.18 -14.59
C PHE A 148 -7.18 8.17 -15.39
N PHE A 149 -5.92 7.94 -14.99
CA PHE A 149 -5.08 6.89 -15.56
C PHE A 149 -5.72 5.50 -15.41
N LEU A 150 -6.26 5.20 -14.23
CA LEU A 150 -6.93 3.92 -13.96
C LEU A 150 -8.23 3.76 -14.75
N MET A 151 -9.02 4.82 -14.88
CA MET A 151 -10.25 4.83 -15.67
C MET A 151 -9.95 4.57 -17.16
N LYS A 152 -8.92 5.22 -17.72
CA LYS A 152 -8.49 4.98 -19.11
C LYS A 152 -8.07 3.53 -19.35
N ASN A 153 -7.37 2.91 -18.38
CA ASN A 153 -6.98 1.50 -18.46
C ASN A 153 -8.18 0.55 -18.37
N ASN A 154 -9.14 0.83 -17.47
CA ASN A 154 -10.36 0.01 -17.36
C ASN A 154 -11.28 0.12 -18.60
N VAL A 155 -11.32 1.27 -19.27
CA VAL A 155 -12.11 1.45 -20.50
C VAL A 155 -11.56 0.63 -21.68
N ARG A 156 -10.25 0.32 -21.71
CA ARG A 156 -9.66 -0.57 -22.73
C ARG A 156 -9.98 -2.07 -22.54
N ARG A 157 -10.56 -2.44 -21.41
CA ARG A 157 -10.89 -3.84 -21.03
C ARG A 157 -12.35 -4.23 -21.32
N LYS A 158 -13.20 -3.29 -21.77
CA LYS A 158 -14.53 -3.57 -22.32
C LYS A 158 -14.50 -3.56 -23.83
#